data_AF-A0A1B2HGM2-F1
#
_entry.id   AF-A0A1B2HGM2-F1
#
_cell.length_a   1.000
_cell.length_b   1.000
_cell.length_c   1.000
_cell.angle_alpha   90.00
_cell.angle_beta   90.00
_cell.angle_gamma   90.00
#
_symmetry.space_group_name_H-M   'P 1'
#
loop_
_entity.id
_entity.type
_entity.pdbx_description
1 polymer ?
#
loop_
_entity_poly.entity_id
_entity_poly.type
_entity_poly.pdbx_seq_one_letter_code
_entity_poly.pdbx_strand_id
1 'polypeptide(L)'
;MQRIVRTTARSLLSAHGATLVLLDGDLCYYADEDSMSPLWKGQRFPAVNCISGWAMFNRKTVAIKDIRFDERIPQEAYRPTFVRSLVMAPILRPLAIGAIGCYWAVPHTASESETSALEALAAAAGDALERFPEGLPARGFLS
;
A
#
# COMPACT_ATOMS: atom_id res chain seq x y z
N MET A 1 3.72 11.61 10.31
CA MET A 1 4.41 10.79 9.28
C MET A 1 3.44 10.14 8.32
N GLN A 2 2.52 9.28 8.79
CA GLN A 2 1.58 8.53 7.94
C GLN A 2 0.78 9.42 6.97
N ARG A 3 0.21 10.53 7.47
CA ARG A 3 -0.51 11.53 6.65
C ARG A 3 0.33 12.13 5.52
N ILE A 4 1.63 12.33 5.74
CA ILE A 4 2.52 12.93 4.73
C ILE A 4 2.76 11.91 3.61
N VAL A 5 3.07 10.66 3.97
CA VAL A 5 3.37 9.60 3.00
C VAL A 5 2.24 9.41 1.99
N ARG A 6 1.00 9.30 2.45
CA ARG A 6 -0.16 9.11 1.56
C ARG A 6 -0.46 10.33 0.68
N THR A 7 -0.41 11.54 1.23
CA THR A 7 -0.72 12.76 0.47
C THR A 7 0.37 13.06 -0.56
N THR A 8 1.63 12.78 -0.22
CA THR A 8 2.75 12.82 -1.15
C THR A 8 2.59 11.76 -2.23
N ALA A 9 2.31 10.49 -1.88
CA ALA A 9 2.13 9.42 -2.86
C ALA A 9 1.00 9.75 -3.87
N ARG A 10 -0.15 10.22 -3.37
CA ARG A 10 -1.30 10.60 -4.19
C ARG A 10 -0.96 11.75 -5.15
N SER A 11 -0.34 12.80 -4.64
CA SER A 11 0.03 13.98 -5.45
C SER A 11 1.14 13.66 -6.46
N LEU A 12 2.14 12.88 -6.05
CA LEU A 12 3.31 12.54 -6.86
C LEU A 12 2.93 11.70 -8.09
N LEU A 13 1.93 10.83 -7.94
CA LEU A 13 1.47 9.92 -9.01
C LEU A 13 0.16 10.38 -9.67
N SER A 14 -0.35 11.57 -9.31
CA SER A 14 -1.69 12.04 -9.75
C SER A 14 -2.78 10.96 -9.57
N ALA A 15 -2.71 10.23 -8.45
CA ALA A 15 -3.58 9.10 -8.16
C ALA A 15 -4.91 9.55 -7.53
N HIS A 16 -5.93 8.71 -7.65
CA HIS A 16 -7.25 8.93 -7.05
C HIS A 16 -7.33 8.46 -5.59
N GLY A 17 -6.39 7.62 -5.17
CA GLY A 17 -6.11 7.38 -3.76
C GLY A 17 -4.73 6.80 -3.50
N ALA A 18 -4.29 6.87 -2.26
CA ALA A 18 -3.07 6.27 -1.76
C ALA A 18 -3.29 5.68 -0.37
N THR A 19 -2.55 4.62 -0.04
CA THR A 19 -2.62 3.94 1.26
C THR A 19 -1.23 3.70 1.83
N LEU A 20 -1.15 3.67 3.16
CA LEU A 20 -0.04 3.10 3.91
C LEU A 20 -0.53 1.83 4.62
N VAL A 21 0.10 0.71 4.32
CA VAL A 21 -0.17 -0.60 4.91
C VAL A 21 1.02 -1.00 5.77
N LEU A 22 0.76 -1.57 6.94
CA LEU A 22 1.79 -2.10 7.85
C LEU A 22 1.64 -3.60 7.96
N LEU A 23 2.76 -4.31 8.05
CA LEU A 23 2.76 -5.73 8.36
C LEU A 23 2.67 -5.91 9.88
N ASP A 24 1.62 -6.59 10.33
CA ASP A 24 1.27 -6.86 11.72
C ASP A 24 1.12 -8.37 11.89
N GLY A 25 2.24 -9.06 12.14
CA GLY A 25 2.31 -10.52 12.10
C GLY A 25 2.03 -11.06 10.70
N ASP A 26 0.99 -11.87 10.56
CA ASP A 26 0.48 -12.41 9.29
C ASP A 26 -0.61 -11.53 8.65
N LEU A 27 -0.89 -10.36 9.23
CA LEU A 27 -1.94 -9.44 8.77
C LEU A 27 -1.35 -8.18 8.11
N CYS A 28 -2.02 -7.72 7.06
CA CYS A 28 -1.85 -6.39 6.51
C CYS A 28 -2.84 -5.43 7.16
N TYR A 29 -2.32 -4.48 7.95
CA TYR A 29 -3.10 -3.42 8.56
C TYR A 29 -3.06 -2.16 7.71
N TYR A 30 -4.22 -1.72 7.20
CA TYR A 30 -4.35 -0.50 6.41
C TYR A 30 -4.38 0.72 7.35
N ALA A 31 -3.19 1.26 7.64
CA ALA A 31 -2.99 2.22 8.71
C ALA A 31 -3.56 3.60 8.42
N ASP A 32 -3.41 4.08 7.19
CA ASP A 32 -3.94 5.38 6.77
C ASP A 32 -4.15 5.40 5.26
N GLU A 33 -5.07 6.26 4.81
CA GLU A 33 -5.41 6.42 3.40
C GLU A 33 -5.74 7.87 3.05
N ASP A 34 -5.41 8.26 1.82
CA ASP A 34 -5.76 9.53 1.19
C ASP A 34 -6.47 9.20 -0.11
N SER A 35 -7.79 9.22 -0.11
CA SER A 35 -8.57 8.74 -1.24
C SER A 35 -9.78 9.63 -1.49
N MET A 36 -10.27 9.62 -2.72
CA MET A 36 -11.49 10.34 -3.09
C MET A 36 -12.78 9.72 -2.50
N SER A 37 -12.70 8.47 -2.02
CA SER A 37 -13.78 7.75 -1.32
C SER A 37 -13.15 6.76 -0.32
N PRO A 38 -13.82 6.43 0.80
CA PRO A 38 -13.31 5.46 1.76
C PRO A 38 -12.91 4.12 1.12
N LEU A 39 -11.79 3.55 1.55
CA LEU A 39 -11.32 2.22 1.16
C LEU A 39 -11.28 1.30 2.38
N TRP A 40 -10.09 1.04 2.92
CA TRP A 40 -9.87 -0.02 3.92
C TRP A 40 -9.18 0.48 5.19
N LYS A 41 -8.98 1.78 5.36
CA LYS A 41 -8.36 2.34 6.56
C LYS A 41 -8.96 1.78 7.85
N GLY A 42 -8.08 1.35 8.76
CA GLY A 42 -8.41 0.74 10.04
C GLY A 42 -8.65 -0.78 9.98
N GLN A 43 -8.77 -1.36 8.80
CA GLN A 43 -9.03 -2.80 8.63
C GLN A 43 -7.73 -3.61 8.57
N ARG A 44 -7.86 -4.91 8.86
CA ARG A 44 -6.79 -5.91 8.76
C ARG A 44 -7.24 -7.05 7.86
N PHE A 45 -6.34 -7.52 7.01
CA PHE A 45 -6.56 -8.67 6.14
C PHE A 45 -5.39 -9.63 6.22
N PRO A 46 -5.58 -10.95 6.06
CA PRO A 46 -4.48 -11.89 5.92
C PRO A 46 -3.54 -11.44 4.80
N ALA A 47 -2.25 -11.31 5.09
CA ALA A 47 -1.25 -10.84 4.13
C ALA A 47 -1.14 -11.77 2.91
N VAL A 48 -1.44 -13.05 3.08
CA VAL A 48 -1.52 -14.02 1.98
C VAL A 48 -2.67 -13.76 1.00
N ASN A 49 -3.69 -12.99 1.40
CA ASN A 49 -4.91 -12.75 0.63
C ASN A 49 -5.02 -11.31 0.08
N CYS A 50 -3.94 -10.52 0.10
CA CYS A 50 -3.98 -9.15 -0.44
C CYS A 50 -2.73 -8.80 -1.22
N ILE A 51 -2.88 -7.86 -2.17
CA ILE A 51 -1.78 -7.45 -3.05
C ILE A 51 -0.64 -6.75 -2.30
N SER A 52 -0.95 -6.06 -1.19
CA SER A 52 0.05 -5.47 -0.29
C SER A 52 0.94 -6.54 0.33
N GLY A 53 0.36 -7.63 0.83
CA GLY A 53 1.13 -8.75 1.36
C GLY A 53 1.91 -9.49 0.28
N TRP A 54 1.34 -9.66 -0.93
CA TRP A 54 2.09 -10.18 -2.08
C TRP A 54 3.34 -9.34 -2.37
N ALA A 55 3.22 -8.02 -2.43
CA ALA A 55 4.36 -7.11 -2.68
C ALA A 55 5.43 -7.24 -1.58
N MET A 56 5.00 -7.33 -0.32
CA MET A 56 5.88 -7.50 0.83
C MET A 56 6.64 -8.84 0.81
N PHE A 57 5.94 -9.96 0.61
CA PHE A 57 6.54 -11.29 0.62
C PHE A 57 7.45 -11.54 -0.59
N ASN A 58 7.08 -11.01 -1.76
CA ASN A 58 7.91 -11.11 -2.95
C ASN A 58 9.02 -10.06 -3.00
N ARG A 59 9.00 -9.08 -2.06
CA ARG A 59 9.94 -7.95 -2.00
C ARG A 59 10.01 -7.20 -3.33
N LYS A 60 8.86 -7.07 -3.98
CA LYS A 60 8.74 -6.54 -5.34
C LYS A 60 7.57 -5.58 -5.43
N THR A 61 7.81 -4.45 -6.10
CA THR A 61 6.76 -3.53 -6.52
C THR A 61 5.91 -4.21 -7.58
N VAL A 62 4.59 -4.00 -7.52
CA VAL A 62 3.64 -4.56 -8.48
C VAL A 62 2.74 -3.46 -9.02
N ALA A 63 2.67 -3.36 -10.34
CA ALA A 63 1.72 -2.51 -11.05
C ALA A 63 0.66 -3.39 -11.73
N ILE A 64 -0.61 -3.07 -11.54
CA ILE A 64 -1.76 -3.78 -12.10
C ILE A 64 -2.57 -2.78 -12.90
N LYS A 65 -2.61 -2.98 -14.22
CA LYS A 65 -3.32 -2.10 -15.17
C LYS A 65 -4.83 -2.12 -14.98
N ASP A 66 -5.40 -3.29 -14.69
CA ASP A 66 -6.82 -3.50 -14.48
C ASP A 66 -7.04 -4.66 -13.51
N ILE A 67 -7.57 -4.36 -12.33
CA ILE A 67 -7.72 -5.34 -11.24
C ILE A 67 -8.65 -6.51 -11.56
N ARG A 68 -9.55 -6.39 -12.56
CA ARG A 68 -10.51 -7.45 -12.90
C ARG A 68 -9.84 -8.65 -13.57
N PHE A 69 -8.64 -8.45 -14.11
CA PHE A 69 -7.89 -9.46 -14.84
C PHE A 69 -6.68 -9.99 -14.06
N ASP A 70 -6.53 -9.60 -12.79
CA ASP A 70 -5.45 -10.07 -11.93
C ASP A 70 -6.01 -11.00 -10.86
N GLU A 71 -5.68 -12.28 -10.94
CA GLU A 71 -6.19 -13.34 -10.06
C GLU A 71 -5.74 -13.16 -8.60
N ARG A 72 -4.71 -12.34 -8.36
CA ARG A 72 -4.24 -12.04 -6.99
C ARG A 72 -5.14 -11.02 -6.29
N ILE A 73 -6.10 -10.43 -7.01
CA ILE A 73 -7.02 -9.43 -6.44
C ILE A 73 -8.32 -10.09 -5.97
N PRO A 74 -8.65 -10.01 -4.66
CA PRO A 74 -9.92 -10.48 -4.15
C PRO A 74 -11.05 -9.54 -4.62
N GLN A 75 -11.72 -9.93 -5.71
CA GLN A 75 -12.70 -9.07 -6.40
C GLN A 75 -13.79 -8.54 -5.47
N GLU A 76 -14.31 -9.35 -4.56
CA GLU A 76 -15.37 -8.96 -3.62
C GLU A 76 -14.95 -7.81 -2.68
N ALA A 77 -13.68 -7.77 -2.26
CA ALA A 77 -13.16 -6.69 -1.42
C ALA A 77 -12.99 -5.36 -2.17
N TYR A 78 -12.78 -5.43 -3.50
CA TYR A 78 -12.57 -4.28 -4.37
C TYR A 78 -13.86 -3.76 -5.03
N ARG A 79 -14.86 -4.63 -5.19
CA ARG A 79 -16.18 -4.32 -5.78
C ARG A 79 -16.88 -3.08 -5.21
N PRO A 80 -16.85 -2.79 -3.88
CA PRO A 80 -17.48 -1.59 -3.34
C PRO A 80 -16.61 -0.32 -3.48
N THR A 81 -15.40 -0.43 -4.05
CA THR A 81 -14.44 0.67 -4.16
C THR A 81 -14.40 1.24 -5.59
N PHE A 82 -13.75 2.39 -5.75
CA PHE A 82 -13.48 2.94 -7.09
C PHE A 82 -12.28 2.28 -7.78
N VAL A 83 -11.49 1.48 -7.06
CA VAL A 83 -10.16 1.07 -7.51
C VAL A 83 -10.28 0.23 -8.78
N ARG A 84 -9.54 0.63 -9.79
CA ARG A 84 -9.56 0.02 -11.12
C ARG A 84 -8.19 -0.48 -11.53
N SER A 85 -7.15 0.24 -11.14
CA SER A 85 -5.75 -0.10 -11.32
C SER A 85 -4.97 0.36 -10.10
N LEU A 86 -3.77 -0.18 -9.93
CA LEU A 86 -2.93 0.15 -8.79
C LEU A 86 -1.45 -0.04 -9.05
N VAL A 87 -0.64 0.59 -8.22
CA VAL A 87 0.76 0.23 -8.00
C VAL A 87 0.99 0.09 -6.50
N MET A 88 1.76 -0.91 -6.10
CA MET A 88 2.01 -1.24 -4.70
C MET A 88 3.50 -1.53 -4.50
N ALA A 89 4.17 -0.70 -3.72
CA ALA A 89 5.59 -0.83 -3.40
C ALA A 89 5.78 -1.28 -1.95
N PRO A 90 6.61 -2.30 -1.68
CA PRO A 90 6.88 -2.74 -0.32
C PRO A 90 7.83 -1.77 0.40
N ILE A 91 7.63 -1.61 1.71
CA ILE A 91 8.56 -0.95 2.62
C ILE A 91 9.42 -2.03 3.28
N LEU A 92 10.74 -1.98 3.08
CA LEU A 92 11.69 -3.02 3.48
C LEU A 92 12.75 -2.48 4.45
N ARG A 93 12.97 -3.13 5.61
CA ARG A 93 14.07 -2.91 6.58
C ARG A 93 14.35 -4.12 7.48
N PRO A 94 15.45 -4.88 7.28
CA PRO A 94 15.76 -5.57 6.01
C PRO A 94 14.62 -6.49 5.55
N LEU A 95 13.72 -6.89 6.45
CA LEU A 95 12.46 -7.60 6.18
C LEU A 95 11.34 -6.62 5.79
N ALA A 96 10.24 -7.12 5.23
CA ALA A 96 9.10 -6.27 4.94
C ALA A 96 8.44 -5.79 6.25
N ILE A 97 8.13 -4.50 6.32
CA ILE A 97 7.44 -3.89 7.48
C ILE A 97 6.13 -3.21 7.09
N GLY A 98 5.86 -3.09 5.79
CA GLY A 98 4.67 -2.44 5.26
C GLY A 98 4.70 -2.32 3.74
N ALA A 99 3.75 -1.59 3.18
CA ALA A 99 3.67 -1.25 1.76
C ALA A 99 2.99 0.11 1.57
N ILE A 100 3.30 0.78 0.47
CA ILE A 100 2.61 1.99 0.01
C ILE A 100 1.91 1.66 -1.30
N GLY A 101 0.63 1.98 -1.39
CA GLY A 101 -0.17 1.76 -2.60
C GLY A 101 -0.71 3.07 -3.16
N CYS A 102 -0.78 3.17 -4.48
CA CYS A 102 -1.53 4.19 -5.20
C CYS A 102 -2.59 3.53 -6.09
N TYR A 103 -3.75 4.18 -6.21
CA TYR A 103 -4.95 3.65 -6.86
C TYR A 103 -5.52 4.65 -7.86
N TRP A 104 -5.99 4.15 -9.01
CA TRP A 104 -6.75 4.94 -9.97
C TRP A 104 -8.14 4.36 -10.21
N ALA A 105 -9.10 5.23 -10.55
CA ALA A 105 -10.48 4.86 -10.87
C ALA A 105 -10.67 4.36 -12.32
N VAL A 106 -9.61 4.41 -13.12
CA VAL A 106 -9.57 4.00 -14.52
C VAL A 106 -8.43 3.02 -14.73
N PRO A 107 -8.47 2.17 -15.77
CA PRO A 107 -7.31 1.37 -16.13
C PRO A 107 -6.12 2.29 -16.40
N HIS A 108 -5.01 2.06 -15.70
CA HIS A 108 -3.80 2.87 -15.79
C HIS A 108 -2.60 1.95 -15.63
N THR A 109 -1.67 1.99 -16.58
CA THR A 109 -0.38 1.31 -16.44
C THR A 109 0.55 2.29 -15.76
N ALA A 110 0.95 1.99 -14.52
CA ALA A 110 1.94 2.81 -13.83
C ALA A 110 3.23 2.88 -14.68
N SER A 111 3.70 4.11 -14.93
CA SER A 111 4.93 4.31 -15.69
C SER A 111 6.14 3.90 -14.87
N GLU A 112 7.30 3.78 -15.52
CA GLU A 112 8.57 3.55 -14.83
C GLU A 112 8.87 4.69 -13.84
N SER A 113 8.64 5.94 -14.22
CA SER A 113 8.86 7.09 -13.35
C SER A 113 7.93 7.11 -12.13
N GLU A 114 6.65 6.78 -12.30
CA GLU A 114 5.69 6.64 -11.20
C GLU A 114 6.07 5.51 -10.25
N THR A 115 6.50 4.38 -10.81
CA THR A 115 6.95 3.21 -10.05
C THR A 115 8.20 3.56 -9.23
N SER A 116 9.23 4.14 -9.86
CA SER A 116 10.46 4.55 -9.17
C SER A 116 10.21 5.62 -8.11
N ALA A 117 9.29 6.56 -8.37
CA ALA A 117 8.91 7.59 -7.41
C ALA A 117 8.26 6.98 -6.15
N LEU A 118 7.37 5.98 -6.33
CA LEU A 118 6.75 5.27 -5.22
C LEU A 118 7.76 4.41 -4.44
N GLU A 119 8.70 3.77 -5.13
CA GLU A 119 9.78 2.99 -4.51
C GLU A 119 10.70 3.87 -3.67
N ALA A 120 11.08 5.03 -4.18
CA ALA A 120 11.87 6.01 -3.43
C ALA A 120 11.13 6.49 -2.17
N LEU A 121 9.82 6.71 -2.29
CA LEU A 121 8.98 7.06 -1.15
C LEU A 121 8.89 5.90 -0.13
N ALA A 122 8.78 4.66 -0.59
CA ALA A 122 8.77 3.48 0.27
C ALA A 122 10.10 3.30 1.01
N ALA A 123 11.24 3.54 0.34
CA ALA A 123 12.56 3.53 0.97
C ALA A 123 12.66 4.59 2.08
N ALA A 124 12.28 5.83 1.78
CA ALA A 124 12.29 6.92 2.75
C ALA A 124 11.32 6.68 3.94
N ALA A 125 10.15 6.09 3.68
CA ALA A 125 9.22 5.69 4.72
C ALA A 125 9.83 4.60 5.62
N GLY A 126 10.57 3.64 5.04
CA GLY A 126 11.32 2.63 5.79
C GLY A 126 12.35 3.24 6.73
N ASP A 127 13.12 4.22 6.26
CA ASP A 127 14.07 4.99 7.09
C ASP A 127 13.40 5.72 8.24
N ALA A 128 12.27 6.36 7.97
CA ALA A 128 11.56 7.11 8.99
C ALA A 128 10.89 6.20 10.04
N LEU A 129 10.35 5.05 9.61
CA LEU A 129 9.71 4.07 10.49
C LEU A 129 10.70 3.37 11.42
N GLU A 130 11.91 3.10 10.96
CA GLU A 130 12.97 2.53 11.81
C GLU A 130 13.45 3.55 12.86
N ARG A 131 13.58 4.83 12.48
CA ARG A 131 14.05 5.90 13.38
C ARG A 131 13.00 6.38 14.37
N PHE A 132 11.71 6.29 14.04
CA PHE A 132 10.61 6.83 14.84
C PHE A 132 9.43 5.84 14.96
N PRO A 133 9.57 4.75 15.73
CA PRO A 133 8.56 3.69 15.82
C PRO A 133 7.25 4.11 16.52
N GLU A 134 7.28 5.16 17.35
CA GLU A 134 6.13 5.61 18.16
C GLU A 134 4.99 6.24 17.34
N GLY A 135 5.19 6.47 16.05
CA GLY A 135 4.16 7.00 15.13
C GLY A 135 3.26 5.92 14.51
N LEU A 136 3.40 4.66 14.89
CA LEU A 136 2.56 3.56 14.44
C LEU A 136 1.44 3.28 15.45
N PRO A 137 0.18 3.07 15.01
CA PRO A 137 -0.82 2.48 15.90
C PRO A 137 -0.26 1.16 16.43
N ALA A 138 -0.45 0.92 17.73
CA ALA A 138 0.20 -0.16 18.47
C ALA A 138 0.18 -1.46 17.65
N ARG A 139 1.36 -1.96 17.29
CA ARG A 139 1.53 -3.34 16.82
C ARG A 139 1.06 -4.19 17.99
N GLY A 140 -0.02 -4.93 17.80
CA GLY A 140 -0.53 -5.82 18.84
C GLY A 140 0.49 -6.92 19.04
N PHE A 141 1.39 -6.76 20.02
CA PHE A 141 2.18 -7.86 20.56
C PHE A 141 1.19 -8.94 20.98
N LEU A 142 1.17 -10.05 20.25
CA LEU A 142 0.69 -11.30 20.81
C LEU A 142 1.73 -11.71 21.86
N SER A 143 1.25 -11.73 23.11
CA SER A 143 1.84 -12.39 24.28
C SER A 143 2.20 -13.83 24.02
#